data_AF-A0A174NVA8-F1
#
_entry.id   AF-A0A174NVA8-F1
#
_cell.length_a   1.000
_cell.length_b   1.000
_cell.length_c   1.000
_cell.angle_alpha   90.00
_cell.angle_beta   90.00
_cell.angle_gamma   90.00
#
_symmetry.space_group_name_H-M   'P 1'
#
loop_
_entity.id
_entity.type
_entity.pdbx_description
1 polymer ?
#
loop_
_entity_poly.entity_id
_entity_poly.type
_entity_poly.pdbx_seq_one_letter_code
_entity_poly.pdbx_strand_id
1 'polypeptide(L)' 'MKTEIVALRSGETTEYPDGVSPKKKAIAAYLREHPGVTSKSMIARELQMDRTTVQRYYDEVQAELRGDESPALQM' A
#
# COMPACT_ATOMS: atom_id res chain seq x y z
N MET A 1 18.89 -20.39 -33.01
CA MET A 1 18.25 -19.12 -33.43
C MET A 1 16.76 -19.42 -33.51
N LYS A 2 15.81 -18.72 -32.91
CA LYS A 2 15.75 -17.33 -32.49
C LYS A 2 14.50 -17.23 -31.57
N THR A 3 14.69 -16.63 -30.38
CA THR A 3 13.77 -15.73 -29.63
C THR A 3 12.27 -16.10 -29.58
N GLU A 4 11.61 -16.14 -28.43
CA GLU A 4 11.33 -14.93 -27.64
C GLU A 4 10.99 -15.28 -26.19
N ILE A 5 11.79 -14.67 -25.32
CA ILE A 5 11.54 -14.49 -23.90
C ILE A 5 10.54 -13.34 -23.83
N VAL A 6 9.25 -13.61 -23.61
CA VAL A 6 8.31 -12.55 -23.23
C VAL A 6 8.59 -12.23 -21.76
N ALA A 7 9.51 -11.30 -21.60
CA ALA A 7 9.74 -10.59 -20.36
C ALA A 7 8.49 -9.77 -20.04
N LEU A 8 7.60 -10.33 -19.20
CA LEU A 8 6.67 -9.52 -18.43
C LEU A 8 7.42 -8.92 -17.26
N ARG A 9 8.24 -7.93 -17.60
CA ARG A 9 8.61 -6.80 -16.74
C ARG A 9 7.42 -5.85 -16.79
N SER A 10 6.58 -5.87 -15.75
CA SER A 10 5.72 -4.74 -15.37
C SER A 10 5.05 -5.03 -14.03
N GLY A 11 5.35 -4.17 -13.06
CA GLY A 11 4.65 -4.09 -11.79
C GLY A 11 5.31 -4.92 -10.71
N GLU A 12 6.21 -4.28 -9.98
CA GLU A 12 6.33 -4.50 -8.54
C GLU A 12 4.94 -4.29 -7.94
N THR A 13 4.08 -5.29 -8.09
CA THR A 13 2.83 -5.36 -7.37
C THR A 13 3.32 -5.62 -5.98
N THR A 14 3.44 -4.57 -5.18
CA THR A 14 3.24 -4.70 -3.74
C THR A 14 1.79 -5.17 -3.58
N GLU A 15 1.58 -6.43 -3.96
CA GLU A 15 0.44 -7.24 -3.68
C GLU A 15 0.49 -7.39 -2.19
N TYR A 16 -0.27 -6.48 -1.59
CA TYR A 16 -0.33 -6.36 -0.17
C TYR A 16 -0.86 -7.72 0.34
N PRO A 17 -0.06 -8.49 1.10
CA PRO A 17 -0.27 -9.93 1.25
C PRO A 17 -1.69 -10.23 1.74
N ASP A 18 -2.28 -11.34 1.28
CA ASP A 18 -3.67 -11.71 1.57
C ASP A 18 -4.03 -11.89 3.05
N GLY A 19 -3.04 -11.86 3.95
CA GLY A 19 -3.23 -11.78 5.40
C GLY A 19 -3.62 -10.39 5.93
N VAL A 20 -3.74 -9.38 5.07
CA VAL A 20 -3.99 -8.00 5.49
C VAL A 20 -5.48 -7.68 5.49
N SER A 21 -5.92 -7.01 6.56
CA SER A 21 -7.28 -6.48 6.70
C SER A 21 -7.76 -5.75 5.43
N PRO A 22 -8.95 -6.08 4.88
CA PRO A 22 -9.50 -5.45 3.67
C PRO A 22 -9.50 -3.92 3.71
N LYS A 23 -9.65 -3.35 4.91
CA LYS A 23 -9.62 -1.90 5.15
C LYS A 23 -8.25 -1.28 4.86
N LYS A 24 -7.17 -1.94 5.28
CA LYS A 24 -5.79 -1.49 5.03
C LYS A 24 -5.46 -1.55 3.54
N LYS A 25 -5.89 -2.62 2.85
CA LYS A 25 -5.77 -2.75 1.39
C LYS A 25 -6.46 -1.61 0.65
N ALA A 26 -7.69 -1.27 1.03
CA ALA A 26 -8.42 -0.16 0.43
C ALA A 26 -7.73 1.20 0.64
N ILE A 27 -7.20 1.45 1.85
CA ILE A 27 -6.44 2.67 2.14
C ILE A 27 -5.14 2.71 1.33
N ALA A 28 -4.41 1.60 1.24
CA ALA A 28 -3.20 1.51 0.43
C ALA A 28 -3.47 1.77 -1.06
N ALA A 29 -4.53 1.18 -1.62
CA ALA A 29 -4.97 1.44 -2.99
C ALA A 29 -5.31 2.93 -3.19
N TYR A 30 -6.11 3.49 -2.30
CA TYR A 30 -6.50 4.90 -2.34
C TYR A 30 -5.29 5.84 -2.31
N LEU A 31 -4.28 5.57 -1.47
CA LEU A 31 -3.08 6.39 -1.40
C LEU A 31 -2.19 6.28 -2.65
N ARG A 32 -2.20 5.14 -3.35
CA ARG A 32 -1.51 4.98 -4.64
C ARG A 32 -2.21 5.76 -5.76
N GLU A 33 -3.54 5.78 -5.75
CA GLU A 33 -4.35 6.54 -6.71
C GLU A 33 -4.32 8.06 -6.42
N HIS A 34 -4.14 8.43 -5.15
CA HIS A 34 -4.16 9.82 -4.69
C HIS A 34 -2.92 10.20 -3.86
N PRO A 35 -1.71 10.26 -4.45
CA PRO A 35 -0.45 10.47 -3.73
C PRO A 35 -0.33 11.82 -3.01
N GLY A 36 -1.20 12.79 -3.31
CA GLY A 36 -1.26 14.09 -2.64
C GLY A 36 -2.23 14.16 -1.46
N VAL A 37 -3.02 13.11 -1.21
CA VAL A 37 -4.03 13.15 -0.13
C VAL A 37 -3.40 12.76 1.20
N THR A 38 -3.30 13.74 2.09
CA THR A 38 -2.82 13.56 3.48
C THR A 38 -3.94 13.67 4.51
N SER A 39 -5.12 14.14 4.10
CA SER A 39 -6.27 14.34 4.99
C SER A 39 -6.97 13.03 5.30
N LYS A 40 -6.69 12.47 6.49
CA LYS A 40 -7.34 11.25 7.01
C LYS A 40 -8.87 11.35 7.05
N SER A 41 -9.43 12.53 7.29
CA SER A 41 -10.88 12.75 7.27
C SER A 41 -11.48 12.69 5.86
N MET A 42 -10.73 13.10 4.84
CA MET A 42 -11.17 12.98 3.43
C MET A 42 -11.19 11.52 3.01
N ILE A 43 -10.10 10.80 3.29
CA ILE A 43 -9.98 9.35 3.02
C ILE A 43 -11.10 8.57 3.72
N ALA A 44 -11.41 8.92 4.97
CA ALA A 44 -12.50 8.31 5.73
C ALA A 44 -13.87 8.50 5.08
N ARG A 45 -14.15 9.67 4.49
CA ARG A 45 -15.40 9.93 3.78
C ARG A 45 -15.48 9.16 2.47
N GLU A 46 -14.40 9.15 1.71
CA GLU A 46 -14.35 8.51 0.39
C GLU A 46 -14.41 6.98 0.50
N LEU A 47 -13.72 6.41 1.48
CA LEU A 47 -13.72 4.97 1.74
C LEU A 47 -14.86 4.51 2.67
N GLN A 48 -15.71 5.43 3.13
CA GLN A 48 -16.79 5.19 4.11
C GLN A 48 -16.30 4.43 5.36
N MET A 49 -15.16 4.87 5.91
CA MET A 49 -14.53 4.28 7.09
C MET A 49 -14.46 5.26 8.25
N ASP A 50 -14.34 4.75 9.47
CA ASP A 50 -14.03 5.57 10.64
C ASP A 50 -12.66 6.24 10.49
N ARG A 51 -12.58 7.52 10.86
CA ARG A 51 -11.32 8.28 10.85
C ARG A 51 -10.22 7.62 11.69
N THR A 52 -10.57 6.96 12.80
CA THR A 52 -9.62 6.23 13.66
C THR A 52 -9.04 5.00 12.97
N THR A 53 -9.88 4.29 12.20
CA THR A 53 -9.47 3.15 11.38
C THR A 53 -8.53 3.60 10.26
N VAL A 54 -8.91 4.70 9.58
CA VAL A 54 -8.06 5.30 8.54
C VAL A 54 -6.73 5.78 9.13
N GLN A 55 -6.73 6.40 10.31
CA GLN A 55 -5.51 6.84 10.95
C GLN A 55 -4.53 5.68 11.19
N ARG A 56 -4.98 4.62 11.88
CA ARG A 56 -4.14 3.44 12.15
C ARG A 56 -3.52 2.88 10.88
N TYR A 57 -4.36 2.58 9.89
CA TYR A 57 -3.88 1.92 8.67
C TYR A 57 -3.12 2.85 7.73
N TYR A 58 -3.40 4.15 7.71
CA TYR A 58 -2.60 5.14 6.98
C TYR A 58 -1.17 5.17 7.51
N ASP A 59 -1.01 5.23 8.84
CA ASP A 59 0.30 5.33 9.46
C ASP A 59 1.09 4.01 9.25
N GLU A 60 0.43 2.84 9.35
CA GLU A 60 1.05 1.55 9.01
C GLU A 60 1.46 1.45 7.53
N VAL A 61 0.59 1.83 6.59
CA VAL A 61 0.88 1.80 5.14
C VAL A 61 2.00 2.78 4.78
N GLN A 62 2.03 3.96 5.41
CA GLN A 62 3.13 4.91 5.23
C GLN A 62 4.45 4.40 5.78
N ALA A 63 4.44 3.68 6.91
CA ALA A 63 5.65 3.08 7.49
C ALA A 63 6.25 2.03 6.55
N GLU A 64 5.41 1.15 6.01
CA GLU A 64 5.85 0.13 5.03
C GLU A 64 6.32 0.77 3.72
N LEU A 65 5.59 1.76 3.19
CA LEU A 65 5.97 2.46 1.95
C LEU A 65 7.30 3.21 2.08
N ARG A 66 7.63 3.69 3.28
CA ARG A 66 8.91 4.35 3.56
C ARG A 66 10.08 3.37 3.65
N GLY A 67 9.84 2.07 3.55
CA GLY A 67 10.88 1.07 3.69
C GLY A 67 11.41 0.95 5.12
N ASP A 68 10.63 1.36 6.12
CA ASP A 68 10.88 1.00 7.53
C ASP A 68 10.39 -0.44 7.83
N GLU A 69 10.23 -1.26 6.79
CA GLU A 69 10.67 -2.65 6.92
C GLU A 69 12.18 -2.62 7.07
N SER A 70 12.65 -2.42 8.31
CA SER A 70 13.98 -2.86 8.69
C SER A 70 13.98 -4.39 8.57
N PRO A 71 14.67 -5.03 7.61
CA PRO A 71 15.21 -6.35 7.88
C PRO A 71 16.30 -6.13 8.92
N ALA A 72 15.93 -6.12 10.19
CA ALA A 72 16.87 -6.45 11.26
C ALA A 72 17.24 -7.94 11.13
N LEU A 73 17.90 -8.31 10.03
CA LEU A 73 18.73 -9.51 9.88
C LEU A 73 19.58 -9.44 8.60
N GLN A 74 20.46 -8.44 8.50
CA GLN A 74 21.76 -8.61 7.86
C GLN A 74 22.83 -8.06 8.81
N MET A 75 23.10 -8.84 9.86
CA MET A 75 24.32 -8.81 10.69
C MET A 75 24.67 -10.26 10.97
#